data_AF-A0AAU7LBU3-F1
#
_entry.id   AF-A0AAU7LBU3-F1
#
_cell.length_a   1.000
_cell.length_b   1.000
_cell.length_c   1.000
_cell.angle_alpha   90.00
_cell.angle_beta   90.00
_cell.angle_gamma   90.00
#
_symmetry.space_group_name_H-M   'P 1'
#
loop_
_entity.id
_entity.type
_entity.pdbx_description
1 polymer ?
#
loop_
_entity_poly.entity_id
_entity_poly.type
_entity_poly.pdbx_seq_one_letter_code
_entity_poly.pdbx_strand_id
1 'polypeptide(L)'
;MPVDFLGAYVSCFTSGESYVAATEKALAQLLQDGMVPEEISQPIFELASGGWSEYIKEKWPSYVQLLPDQIDFDKAMRDGLVVYGPFGSYG
;
A
#
# COMPACT_ATOMS: atom_id res chain seq x y z
N MET A 1 16.30 0.69 -20.10
CA MET A 1 16.68 1.05 -18.72
C MET A 1 17.99 0.34 -18.37
N PRO A 2 18.80 0.84 -17.41
CA PRO A 2 19.92 0.09 -16.86
C PRO A 2 19.38 -1.20 -16.23
N VAL A 3 20.14 -2.29 -16.35
CA VAL A 3 19.71 -3.66 -16.04
C VAL A 3 19.59 -3.93 -14.53
N ASP A 4 19.98 -2.96 -13.69
CA ASP A 4 20.17 -3.15 -12.25
C ASP A 4 19.06 -2.59 -11.35
N PHE A 5 17.98 -2.01 -11.91
CA PHE A 5 16.73 -1.82 -11.17
C PHE A 5 15.75 -2.92 -11.55
N LEU A 6 16.04 -4.15 -11.10
CA LEU A 6 15.00 -5.16 -10.91
C LEU A 6 13.96 -4.51 -10.01
N GLY A 7 12.71 -4.34 -10.47
CA GLY A 7 11.69 -3.40 -9.97
C GLY A 7 11.44 -3.26 -8.45
N ALA A 8 10.30 -2.69 -8.09
CA ALA A 8 9.95 -2.51 -6.68
C ALA A 8 8.56 -3.06 -6.41
N TYR A 9 8.39 -3.63 -5.22
CA TYR A 9 7.08 -3.94 -4.69
C TYR A 9 6.69 -2.90 -3.64
N VAL A 10 5.44 -2.46 -3.72
CA VAL A 10 4.82 -1.60 -2.71
C VAL A 10 3.45 -2.16 -2.36
N SER A 11 3.20 -2.36 -1.07
CA SER A 11 1.86 -2.66 -0.58
C SER A 11 1.03 -1.38 -0.58
N CYS A 12 -0.16 -1.44 -1.18
CA CYS A 12 -1.08 -0.31 -1.25
C CYS A 12 -2.33 -0.63 -0.44
N PHE A 13 -2.78 0.32 0.39
CA PHE A 13 -3.96 0.19 1.22
C PHE A 13 -4.94 1.30 0.87
N THR A 14 -6.19 0.94 0.61
CA THR A 14 -7.29 1.90 0.44
C THR A 14 -8.60 1.22 0.79
N SER A 15 -9.56 2.01 1.22
CA SER A 15 -10.96 1.61 1.32
C SER A 15 -11.60 1.52 -0.08
N GLY A 16 -12.60 0.64 -0.19
CA GLY A 16 -13.44 0.49 -1.38
C GLY A 16 -14.65 -0.41 -1.08
N GLU A 17 -15.70 -0.29 -1.89
CA GLU A 17 -16.91 -1.12 -1.76
C GLU A 17 -16.68 -2.59 -2.16
N SER A 18 -15.59 -2.83 -2.89
CA SER A 18 -15.10 -4.15 -3.28
C SER A 18 -13.58 -4.12 -3.46
N TYR A 19 -12.95 -5.30 -3.45
CA TYR A 19 -11.52 -5.41 -3.74
C TYR A 19 -11.16 -4.84 -5.12
N VAL A 20 -12.05 -4.97 -6.12
CA VAL A 20 -11.85 -4.42 -7.47
C VAL A 20 -11.79 -2.90 -7.41
N ALA A 21 -12.78 -2.26 -6.80
CA ALA A 21 -12.81 -0.79 -6.67
C ALA A 21 -11.62 -0.26 -5.88
N ALA A 22 -11.20 -0.96 -4.82
CA ALA A 22 -10.01 -0.61 -4.05
C ALA A 22 -8.73 -0.73 -4.90
N THR A 23 -8.63 -1.78 -5.72
CA THR A 23 -7.48 -2.02 -6.59
C THR A 23 -7.38 -0.98 -7.69
N GLU A 24 -8.47 -0.69 -8.40
CA GLU A 24 -8.50 0.33 -9.46
C GLU A 24 -8.09 1.71 -8.92
N LYS A 25 -8.54 2.02 -7.70
CA LYS A 25 -8.18 3.26 -7.03
C LYS A 25 -6.70 3.33 -6.67
N ALA A 26 -6.14 2.25 -6.12
CA ALA A 26 -4.70 2.17 -5.84
C ALA A 26 -3.87 2.33 -7.13
N LEU A 27 -4.26 1.65 -8.21
CA LEU A 27 -3.61 1.78 -9.53
C LEU A 27 -3.69 3.20 -10.09
N ALA A 28 -4.86 3.83 -10.01
CA ALA A 28 -5.05 5.20 -10.47
C ALA A 28 -4.15 6.18 -9.71
N GLN A 29 -3.99 6.01 -8.38
CA GLN A 29 -3.08 6.84 -7.60
C GLN A 29 -1.61 6.58 -7.98
N LEU A 30 -1.21 5.32 -8.13
CA LEU A 30 0.17 4.99 -8.55
C LEU A 30 0.53 5.65 -9.88
N LEU A 31 -0.39 5.62 -10.85
CA LEU A 31 -0.20 6.27 -12.16
C LEU A 31 -0.12 7.80 -12.03
N GLN A 32 -0.94 8.41 -11.16
CA GLN A 32 -0.89 9.86 -10.90
C GLN A 32 0.44 10.27 -10.26
N ASP A 33 1.00 9.43 -9.40
CA ASP A 33 2.29 9.65 -8.76
C ASP A 33 3.49 9.34 -9.68
N GLY A 34 3.23 8.98 -10.94
CA GLY A 34 4.25 8.73 -11.97
C GLY A 34 4.87 7.33 -11.91
N MET A 35 4.29 6.42 -11.12
CA MET A 35 4.71 5.01 -11.07
C MET A 35 4.00 4.20 -12.15
N VAL A 36 4.68 3.17 -12.66
CA VAL A 36 4.12 2.27 -13.68
C VAL A 36 4.06 0.87 -13.07
N PRO A 37 2.89 0.46 -12.52
CA PRO A 37 2.71 -0.90 -12.00
C PRO A 37 2.79 -1.91 -13.15
N GLU A 38 3.68 -2.90 -13.03
CA GLU A 38 3.82 -3.98 -14.02
C GLU A 38 2.90 -5.16 -13.68
N GLU A 39 2.78 -5.49 -12.39
CA GLU A 39 2.04 -6.66 -11.91
C GLU A 39 1.34 -6.35 -10.58
N ILE A 40 0.19 -6.98 -10.35
CA ILE A 40 -0.52 -6.97 -9.07
C ILE A 40 -0.30 -8.34 -8.42
N SER A 41 0.39 -8.36 -7.29
CA SER A 41 0.63 -9.59 -6.53
C SER A 41 -0.69 -10.10 -5.94
N GLN A 42 -1.02 -11.36 -6.23
CA GLN A 42 -2.21 -12.03 -5.70
C GLN A 42 -1.83 -13.02 -4.57
N PRO A 43 -2.75 -13.27 -3.61
CA PRO A 43 -4.09 -12.70 -3.52
C PRO A 43 -4.11 -11.28 -2.93
N ILE A 44 -5.18 -10.54 -3.22
CA ILE A 44 -5.45 -9.25 -2.58
C ILE A 44 -5.97 -9.53 -1.18
N PHE A 45 -5.33 -8.95 -0.17
CA PHE A 45 -5.69 -9.13 1.23
C PHE A 45 -6.54 -7.98 1.74
N GLU A 46 -7.50 -8.29 2.61
CA GLU A 46 -8.25 -7.31 3.36
C GLU A 46 -7.63 -7.11 4.74
N LEU A 47 -7.63 -5.86 5.20
CA LEU A 47 -7.20 -5.49 6.54
C LEU A 47 -8.39 -4.91 7.29
N ALA A 48 -8.68 -5.45 8.48
CA ALA A 48 -9.67 -4.84 9.38
C ALA A 48 -9.22 -3.43 9.75
N SER A 49 -10.15 -2.47 9.81
CA SER A 49 -9.83 -1.04 10.03
C SER A 49 -8.91 -0.83 11.24
N GLY A 50 -9.24 -1.42 12.39
CA GLY A 50 -8.44 -1.33 13.63
C GLY A 50 -7.16 -2.17 13.67
N GLY A 51 -6.82 -2.89 12.59
CA GLY A 51 -5.69 -3.83 12.54
C GLY A 51 -4.38 -3.22 12.04
N TRP A 52 -4.38 -1.96 11.59
CA TRP A 52 -3.22 -1.34 10.95
C TRP A 52 -1.98 -1.29 11.86
N SER A 53 -2.15 -0.83 13.10
CA SER A 53 -1.02 -0.71 14.04
C SER A 53 -0.34 -2.05 14.37
N GLU A 54 -1.12 -3.13 14.44
CA GLU A 54 -0.58 -4.48 14.67
C GLU A 54 0.09 -5.01 13.40
N TYR A 55 -0.57 -4.84 12.25
CA TYR A 55 -0.06 -5.23 10.95
C TYR A 55 1.33 -4.65 10.65
N ILE A 56 1.52 -3.33 10.84
CA ILE A 56 2.82 -2.70 10.54
C ILE A 56 3.93 -3.13 11.50
N LYS A 57 3.59 -3.46 12.76
CA LYS A 57 4.57 -3.99 13.73
C LYS A 57 5.02 -5.39 13.35
N GLU A 58 4.12 -6.20 12.81
CA GLU A 58 4.42 -7.55 12.35
C GLU A 58 5.19 -7.55 11.02
N LYS A 59 4.73 -6.79 10.03
CA LYS A 59 5.31 -6.79 8.68
C LYS A 59 6.55 -5.92 8.55
N TRP A 60 6.54 -4.75 9.17
CA TRP A 60 7.58 -3.73 8.97
C TRP A 60 7.99 -3.06 10.29
N PRO A 61 8.51 -3.81 11.28
CA PRO A 61 8.84 -3.29 12.61
C PRO A 61 9.79 -2.08 12.55
N SER A 62 10.74 -2.08 11.61
CA SER A 62 11.70 -0.99 11.42
C SER A 62 11.10 0.30 10.84
N TYR A 63 9.91 0.22 10.23
CA TYR A 63 9.25 1.33 9.55
C TYR A 63 8.05 1.89 10.32
N VAL A 64 7.73 1.35 11.51
CA VAL A 64 6.56 1.76 12.31
C VAL A 64 6.52 3.26 12.57
N GLN A 65 7.67 3.90 12.78
CA GLN A 65 7.77 5.35 13.04
C GLN A 65 7.68 6.22 11.76
N LEU A 66 7.76 5.61 10.58
CA LEU A 66 7.68 6.27 9.28
C LEU A 66 6.32 6.09 8.60
N LEU A 67 5.50 5.18 9.13
CA LEU A 67 4.16 4.88 8.65
C LEU A 67 3.12 5.61 9.52
N PRO A 68 1.92 5.90 8.98
CA PRO A 68 0.86 6.52 9.76
C PRO A 68 0.51 5.68 10.98
N ASP A 69 0.06 6.33 12.05
CA ASP A 69 -0.54 5.61 13.17
C ASP A 69 -1.97 5.13 12.83
N GLN A 70 -2.63 4.45 13.77
CA GLN A 70 -3.99 3.96 13.56
C GLN A 70 -4.99 5.08 13.22
N ILE A 71 -4.87 6.24 13.87
CA ILE A 71 -5.82 7.34 13.74
C ILE A 71 -5.68 7.98 12.37
N ASP A 72 -4.44 8.22 11.94
CA ASP A 72 -4.13 8.79 10.63
C ASP A 72 -4.49 7.82 9.50
N PHE A 73 -4.25 6.52 9.69
CA PHE A 73 -4.67 5.49 8.75
C PHE A 73 -6.21 5.46 8.61
N ASP A 74 -6.95 5.44 9.72
CA ASP A 74 -8.42 5.45 9.69
C ASP A 74 -8.99 6.73 9.07
N LYS A 75 -8.31 7.86 9.26
CA LYS A 75 -8.65 9.10 8.57
C LYS A 75 -8.41 8.97 7.06
N ALA A 76 -7.24 8.48 6.64
CA ALA A 76 -6.94 8.25 5.23
C ALA A 76 -7.95 7.31 4.56
N MET A 77 -8.35 6.23 5.23
CA MET A 77 -9.37 5.30 4.71
C MET A 77 -10.74 5.96 4.57
N ARG A 78 -11.14 6.84 5.49
CA ARG A 78 -12.40 7.61 5.41
C ARG A 78 -12.38 8.67 4.31
N ASP A 79 -11.25 9.36 4.18
CA ASP A 79 -11.05 10.38 3.15
C ASP A 79 -10.82 9.75 1.76
N GLY A 80 -10.71 8.41 1.71
CA GLY A 80 -10.52 7.68 0.48
C GLY A 80 -9.14 7.91 -0.12
N LEU A 81 -8.11 8.05 0.70
CA LEU A 81 -6.73 8.13 0.26
C LEU A 81 -6.11 6.74 0.12
N VAL A 82 -5.02 6.67 -0.65
CA VAL A 82 -4.18 5.47 -0.75
C VAL A 82 -3.00 5.64 0.20
N VAL A 83 -2.78 4.66 1.06
CA VAL A 83 -1.61 4.59 1.95
C VAL A 83 -0.64 3.57 1.38
N TYR A 84 0.62 3.98 1.25
CA TYR A 84 1.70 3.11 0.79
C TYR A 84 2.46 2.52 1.97
N GLY A 85 2.79 1.23 1.86
CA GLY A 85 3.82 0.61 2.65
C GLY A 85 5.22 1.00 2.16
N PRO A 86 6.27 0.50 2.82
CA PRO A 86 7.65 0.67 2.37
C PRO A 86 7.87 0.05 0.97
N PHE A 87 8.64 0.74 0.14
CA PHE A 87 9.08 0.19 -1.15
C PHE A 87 10.21 -0.82 -0.92
N GLY A 88 9.98 -2.07 -1.31
CA GLY A 88 11.01 -3.12 -1.32
C GLY A 88 11.58 -3.30 -2.72
N SER A 89 12.90 -3.39 -2.85
CA SER A 89 13.54 -3.78 -4.11
C SER A 89 13.49 -5.30 -4.30
N TYR A 90 13.52 -5.78 -5.54
CA TYR A 90 13.94 -7.17 -5.79
C TYR A 90 15.38 -7.34 -5.27
N GLY A 91 15.59 -8.37 -4.46
CA GLY A 91 16.93 -8.85 -4.08
C GLY A 91 17.43 -9.90 -5.05
#